data_AF-A0A844KKX5-F1
#
_entry.id   AF-A0A844KKX5-F1
#
_cell.length_a   1.000
_cell.length_b   1.000
_cell.length_c   1.000
_cell.angle_alpha   90.00
_cell.angle_beta   90.00
_cell.angle_gamma   90.00
#
_symmetry.space_group_name_H-M   'P 1'
#
loop_
_entity.id
_entity.type
_entity.pdbx_description
1 polymer ?
#
loop_
_entity_poly.entity_id
_entity_poly.type
_entity_poly.pdbx_seq_one_letter_code
_entity_poly.pdbx_strand_id
1 'polypeptide(L)'
;MEEREKLKSRLGFILLSAGCAIGIGNVWKFPYTAGQGGGGAFVLFYLLFLIILGLPIMTMEFAVGRASQKSPVKAYHALEKPGQKWHIHGIITLIGCYLLMMFYTTVTGWMLHYFYMTVTGQFQGLDADGVSGQFTTMLSKPLTMGFWMVVVVCAGVFVCSRGLQNGLEKVTKVMMTSLLIIMIILAVNSFFMDGAKEGLAFYLIPDFERMKQIGIAKTITGAMNQAFFTLSLGIGAMAILGSYIGKERSLLGESVNIAILDTFVAITSGLIIFPACFTFHVDQTSGPSLIFITLPNIFNHIPLGRLWGSLFFLFMFFAAFSTILAVFENIISCGMELTGCSRQKSCAVNLVLIIVLSLPCVLGYNVWNWKGFSIFGGSVLDLEDFLVSNLFLPLGSLVYLLFCTSRYGWGWKNYTTEANTGKGLKIKNWMRGYITYILPLIVLFIFGFGIYDKFFTN
;
A
#
# COMPACT_ATOMS: atom_id res chain seq x y z
N MET A 1 -11.67 -11.91 29.22
CA MET A 1 -11.23 -11.50 27.87
C MET A 1 -12.35 -10.66 27.32
N GLU A 2 -12.15 -9.35 27.13
CA GLU A 2 -13.17 -8.47 26.56
C GLU A 2 -13.56 -8.98 25.16
N GLU A 3 -14.85 -8.85 24.82
CA GLU A 3 -15.37 -9.21 23.50
C GLU A 3 -14.66 -8.35 22.44
N ARG A 4 -14.17 -8.97 21.35
CA ARG A 4 -13.43 -8.24 20.30
C ARG A 4 -14.31 -7.15 19.70
N GLU A 5 -13.78 -5.94 19.58
CA GLU A 5 -14.48 -4.83 18.91
C GLU A 5 -14.89 -5.24 17.49
N LYS A 6 -16.07 -4.80 17.05
CA LYS A 6 -16.58 -5.00 15.68
C LYS A 6 -16.75 -3.66 15.00
N LEU A 7 -16.72 -3.66 13.67
CA LEU A 7 -17.04 -2.47 12.88
C LEU A 7 -18.55 -2.16 12.95
N LYS A 8 -18.91 -0.87 12.98
CA LYS A 8 -20.31 -0.41 13.03
C LYS A 8 -21.05 -0.66 11.72
N SER A 9 -20.36 -0.62 10.59
CA SER A 9 -21.03 -0.83 9.29
C SER A 9 -20.17 -1.54 8.25
N ARG A 10 -20.87 -2.19 7.30
CA ARG A 10 -20.26 -2.81 6.12
C ARG A 10 -19.44 -1.80 5.31
N LEU A 11 -19.95 -0.58 5.13
CA LEU A 11 -19.21 0.47 4.44
C LEU A 11 -17.93 0.83 5.19
N GLY A 12 -17.95 0.82 6.53
CA GLY A 12 -16.75 1.02 7.34
C GLY A 12 -15.70 -0.04 7.07
N PHE A 13 -16.09 -1.31 6.98
CA PHE A 13 -15.17 -2.39 6.61
C PHE A 13 -14.58 -2.22 5.21
N ILE A 14 -15.43 -1.95 4.21
CA ILE A 14 -14.97 -1.80 2.83
C ILE A 14 -13.99 -0.63 2.72
N LEU A 15 -14.33 0.54 3.27
CA LEU A 15 -13.46 1.72 3.19
C LEU A 15 -12.19 1.57 4.03
N LEU A 16 -12.23 0.90 5.18
CA LEU A 16 -11.05 0.64 5.98
C LEU A 16 -10.09 -0.35 5.29
N SER A 17 -10.63 -1.42 4.72
CA SER A 17 -9.83 -2.40 3.98
C SER A 17 -9.32 -1.85 2.66
N ALA A 18 -10.15 -1.08 1.95
CA ALA A 18 -9.72 -0.32 0.79
C ALA A 18 -8.66 0.70 1.17
N GLY A 19 -8.77 1.42 2.28
CA GLY A 19 -7.73 2.35 2.74
C GLY A 19 -6.42 1.69 3.17
N CYS A 20 -6.44 0.39 3.49
CA CYS A 20 -5.24 -0.40 3.73
C CYS A 20 -4.54 -0.85 2.44
N ALA A 21 -5.31 -1.12 1.37
CA ALA A 21 -4.77 -1.45 0.05
C ALA A 21 -4.35 -0.16 -0.69
N ILE A 22 -5.24 0.82 -0.72
CA ILE A 22 -5.03 2.13 -1.31
C ILE A 22 -4.02 2.90 -0.48
N GLY A 23 -2.86 3.11 -1.06
CA GLY A 23 -1.80 3.86 -0.43
C GLY A 23 -0.88 4.53 -1.42
N ILE A 24 0.32 4.80 -0.95
CA ILE A 24 1.45 5.29 -1.75
C ILE A 24 1.69 4.39 -2.98
N GLY A 25 1.40 3.09 -2.89
CA GLY A 25 1.45 2.16 -4.02
C GLY A 25 0.59 2.58 -5.21
N ASN A 26 -0.63 3.04 -4.99
CA ASN A 26 -1.57 3.40 -6.04
C ASN A 26 -1.31 4.82 -6.56
N VAL A 27 -0.99 5.75 -5.66
CA VAL A 27 -0.91 7.17 -5.99
C VAL A 27 0.48 7.60 -6.45
N TRP A 28 1.53 6.88 -6.03
CA TRP A 28 2.92 7.15 -6.38
C TRP A 28 3.56 6.04 -7.20
N LYS A 29 3.55 4.81 -6.70
CA LYS A 29 4.28 3.69 -7.32
C LYS A 29 3.72 3.29 -8.67
N PHE A 30 2.39 3.16 -8.73
CA PHE A 30 1.69 2.68 -9.91
C PHE A 30 1.88 3.57 -11.15
N PRO A 31 1.69 4.91 -11.09
CA PRO A 31 1.87 5.77 -12.26
C PRO A 31 3.26 5.70 -12.89
N TYR A 32 4.34 5.80 -12.11
CA TYR A 32 5.67 5.73 -12.70
C TYR A 32 6.00 4.31 -13.20
N THR A 33 5.54 3.26 -12.50
CA THR A 33 5.80 1.88 -12.92
C THR A 33 5.03 1.56 -14.20
N ALA A 34 3.81 2.09 -14.35
CA ALA A 34 3.06 2.03 -15.60
C ALA A 34 3.77 2.80 -16.71
N GLY A 35 4.34 3.97 -16.42
CA GLY A 35 5.16 4.74 -17.37
C GLY A 35 6.35 3.93 -17.88
N GLN A 36 7.15 3.40 -16.97
CA GLN A 36 8.33 2.57 -17.26
C GLN A 36 7.97 1.21 -17.90
N GLY A 37 6.77 0.69 -17.60
CA GLY A 37 6.27 -0.61 -18.06
C GLY A 37 5.59 -0.58 -19.42
N GLY A 38 5.48 0.59 -20.07
CA GLY A 38 4.90 0.71 -21.42
C GLY A 38 3.44 1.18 -21.47
N GLY A 39 2.93 1.77 -20.39
CA GLY A 39 1.61 2.39 -20.35
C GLY A 39 0.48 1.36 -20.37
N GLY A 40 -0.44 1.45 -21.34
CA GLY A 40 -1.67 0.63 -21.36
C GLY A 40 -1.46 -0.89 -21.32
N ALA A 41 -0.37 -1.40 -21.90
CA ALA A 41 -0.06 -2.83 -21.83
C ALA A 41 0.26 -3.27 -20.39
N PHE A 42 1.01 -2.46 -19.65
CA PHE A 42 1.28 -2.69 -18.24
C PHE A 42 -0.01 -2.70 -17.42
N VAL A 43 -0.90 -1.71 -17.65
CA VAL A 43 -2.18 -1.60 -16.95
C VAL A 43 -3.02 -2.86 -17.16
N LEU A 44 -3.08 -3.39 -18.38
CA LEU A 44 -3.80 -4.62 -18.70
C LEU A 44 -3.29 -5.82 -17.89
N PHE A 45 -1.97 -6.05 -17.88
CA PHE A 45 -1.36 -7.14 -17.11
C PHE A 45 -1.52 -6.93 -15.61
N TYR A 46 -1.44 -5.70 -15.12
CA TYR A 46 -1.66 -5.36 -13.72
C TYR A 46 -3.06 -5.79 -13.27
N LEU A 47 -4.10 -5.44 -14.03
CA LEU A 47 -5.48 -5.84 -13.75
C LEU A 47 -5.65 -7.37 -13.74
N LEU A 48 -5.01 -8.06 -14.68
CA LEU A 48 -5.00 -9.51 -14.73
C LEU A 48 -4.39 -10.10 -13.46
N PHE A 49 -3.19 -9.65 -13.07
CA PHE A 49 -2.49 -10.14 -11.87
C PHE A 49 -3.23 -9.84 -10.58
N LEU A 50 -3.93 -8.70 -10.50
CA LEU A 50 -4.77 -8.38 -9.36
C LEU A 50 -5.89 -9.42 -9.17
N ILE A 51 -6.51 -9.88 -10.26
CA ILE A 51 -7.56 -10.90 -10.23
C ILE A 51 -7.00 -12.29 -9.93
N ILE A 52 -5.95 -12.71 -10.63
CA ILE A 52 -5.48 -14.11 -10.55
C ILE A 52 -4.58 -14.36 -9.33
N LEU A 53 -3.91 -13.34 -8.81
CA LEU A 53 -2.99 -13.46 -7.69
C LEU A 53 -3.47 -12.72 -6.46
N GLY A 54 -3.87 -11.46 -6.61
CA GLY A 54 -4.22 -10.59 -5.49
C GLY A 54 -5.47 -11.06 -4.74
N LEU A 55 -6.57 -11.26 -5.47
CA LEU A 55 -7.85 -11.65 -4.90
C LEU A 55 -7.79 -12.96 -4.10
N PRO A 56 -7.23 -14.08 -4.61
CA PRO A 56 -7.14 -15.31 -3.82
C PRO A 56 -6.37 -15.14 -2.51
N ILE A 57 -5.24 -14.44 -2.53
CA ILE A 57 -4.40 -14.26 -1.33
C ILE A 57 -5.12 -13.36 -0.32
N MET A 58 -5.74 -12.27 -0.77
CA MET A 58 -6.55 -11.39 0.08
C MET A 58 -7.68 -12.16 0.78
N THR A 59 -8.38 -13.05 0.05
CA THR A 59 -9.43 -13.88 0.65
C THR A 59 -8.90 -14.82 1.74
N MET A 60 -7.65 -15.29 1.63
CA MET A 60 -7.02 -16.16 2.63
C MET A 60 -6.64 -15.39 3.89
N GLU A 61 -6.06 -14.20 3.76
CA GLU A 61 -5.79 -13.33 4.91
C GLU A 61 -7.08 -13.00 5.67
N PHE A 62 -8.12 -12.58 4.95
CA PHE A 62 -9.41 -12.33 5.57
C PHE A 62 -10.00 -13.57 6.23
N ALA A 63 -9.85 -14.76 5.62
CA ALA A 63 -10.37 -16.00 6.20
C ALA A 63 -9.67 -16.35 7.52
N VAL A 64 -8.35 -16.23 7.57
CA VAL A 64 -7.56 -16.45 8.79
C VAL A 64 -7.94 -15.44 9.87
N GLY A 65 -8.06 -14.16 9.51
CA GLY A 65 -8.53 -13.11 10.42
C GLY A 65 -9.92 -13.39 10.97
N ARG A 66 -10.88 -13.64 10.07
CA ARG A 66 -12.30 -13.81 10.43
C ARG A 66 -12.55 -15.09 11.23
N ALA A 67 -11.93 -16.20 10.86
CA ALA A 67 -12.10 -17.46 11.58
C ALA A 67 -11.48 -17.40 12.98
N SER A 68 -10.34 -16.75 13.13
CA SER A 68 -9.68 -16.65 14.43
C SER A 68 -10.32 -15.62 15.35
N GLN A 69 -10.84 -14.51 14.81
CA GLN A 69 -11.22 -13.32 15.60
C GLN A 69 -10.07 -12.88 16.53
N LYS A 70 -8.83 -12.99 16.03
CA LYS A 70 -7.59 -12.65 16.73
C LYS A 70 -6.71 -11.75 15.87
N SER A 71 -5.75 -11.08 16.50
CA SER A 71 -4.65 -10.44 15.77
C SER A 71 -3.84 -11.48 14.99
N PRO A 72 -3.11 -11.09 13.92
CA PRO A 72 -2.26 -12.01 13.15
C PRO A 72 -1.27 -12.83 14.01
N VAL A 73 -0.75 -12.25 15.10
CA VAL A 73 0.16 -12.93 16.02
C VAL A 73 -0.51 -14.11 16.75
N LYS A 74 -1.80 -14.02 17.04
CA LYS A 74 -2.57 -15.08 17.72
C LYS A 74 -3.47 -15.88 16.79
N ALA A 75 -3.68 -15.44 15.55
CA ALA A 75 -4.60 -16.07 14.61
C ALA A 75 -4.21 -17.51 14.29
N TYR A 76 -2.92 -17.76 14.05
CA TYR A 76 -2.40 -19.10 13.78
C TYR A 76 -2.58 -20.04 14.97
N HIS A 77 -2.33 -19.58 16.19
CA HIS A 77 -2.54 -20.39 17.40
C HIS A 77 -4.00 -20.88 17.54
N ALA A 78 -4.97 -20.13 17.02
CA ALA A 78 -6.38 -20.52 17.06
C ALA A 78 -6.77 -21.52 15.95
N LEU A 79 -6.01 -21.58 14.85
CA LEU A 79 -6.42 -22.29 13.63
C LEU A 79 -5.47 -23.44 13.23
N GLU A 80 -4.24 -23.44 13.72
CA GLU A 80 -3.26 -24.48 13.46
C GLU A 80 -3.62 -25.77 14.21
N LYS A 81 -3.20 -26.92 13.66
CA LYS A 81 -3.44 -28.22 14.30
C LYS A 81 -2.38 -28.47 15.39
N PRO A 82 -2.67 -29.32 16.40
CA PRO A 82 -1.70 -29.67 17.42
C PRO A 82 -0.36 -30.15 16.84
N GLY A 83 0.76 -29.67 17.39
CA GLY A 83 2.12 -30.00 16.96
C GLY A 83 2.66 -29.20 15.78
N GLN A 84 1.85 -28.31 15.17
CA GLN A 84 2.31 -27.41 14.11
C GLN A 84 2.94 -26.13 14.68
N LYS A 85 3.68 -25.39 13.83
CA LYS A 85 4.40 -24.17 14.21
C LYS A 85 4.12 -22.99 13.28
N TRP A 86 2.92 -22.91 12.72
CA TRP A 86 2.53 -21.81 11.82
C TRP A 86 2.50 -20.47 12.54
N HIS A 87 2.27 -20.48 13.86
CA HIS A 87 2.30 -19.29 14.71
C HIS A 87 3.61 -18.48 14.67
N ILE A 88 4.74 -19.08 14.27
CA ILE A 88 5.98 -18.32 14.05
C ILE A 88 5.76 -17.20 13.03
N HIS A 89 4.97 -17.46 11.99
CA HIS A 89 4.62 -16.45 10.99
C HIS A 89 3.90 -15.25 11.60
N GLY A 90 3.09 -15.44 12.64
CA GLY A 90 2.43 -14.35 13.34
C GLY A 90 3.40 -13.32 13.93
N ILE A 91 4.60 -13.73 14.35
CA ILE A 91 5.65 -12.80 14.82
C ILE A 91 6.32 -12.11 13.62
N ILE A 92 6.55 -12.86 12.54
CA ILE A 92 7.13 -12.32 11.30
C ILE A 92 6.23 -11.25 10.68
N THR A 93 4.90 -11.43 10.70
CA THR A 93 3.95 -10.43 10.22
C THR A 93 4.02 -9.14 11.04
N LEU A 94 4.12 -9.24 12.37
CA LEU A 94 4.29 -8.08 13.24
C LEU A 94 5.59 -7.33 12.94
N ILE A 95 6.71 -8.04 12.75
CA ILE A 95 7.99 -7.44 12.33
C ILE A 95 7.84 -6.74 10.98
N GLY A 96 7.18 -7.39 10.01
CA GLY A 96 6.89 -6.81 8.70
C GLY A 96 6.05 -5.52 8.79
N CYS A 97 5.05 -5.48 9.68
CA CYS A 97 4.29 -4.26 9.93
C CYS A 97 5.14 -3.13 10.52
N TYR A 98 6.06 -3.41 11.45
CA TYR A 98 6.99 -2.39 11.94
C TYR A 98 7.91 -1.90 10.83
N LEU A 99 8.56 -2.82 10.09
CA LEU A 99 9.44 -2.47 8.97
C LEU A 99 8.73 -1.60 7.93
N LEU A 100 7.47 -1.92 7.60
CA LEU A 100 6.66 -1.09 6.72
C LEU A 100 6.47 0.31 7.30
N MET A 101 6.13 0.43 8.59
CA MET A 101 5.90 1.73 9.22
C MET A 101 7.16 2.59 9.37
N MET A 102 8.36 1.99 9.42
CA MET A 102 9.64 2.71 9.55
C MET A 102 9.84 3.73 8.42
N PHE A 103 9.72 3.31 7.16
CA PHE A 103 9.82 4.24 6.03
C PHE A 103 8.47 4.89 5.67
N TYR A 104 7.36 4.16 5.76
CA TYR A 104 6.09 4.64 5.24
C TYR A 104 5.56 5.87 6.00
N THR A 105 5.82 5.94 7.31
CA THR A 105 5.50 7.14 8.13
C THR A 105 6.33 8.35 7.71
N THR A 106 7.60 8.15 7.35
CA THR A 106 8.50 9.19 6.84
C THR A 106 8.03 9.72 5.48
N VAL A 107 7.71 8.84 4.54
CA VAL A 107 7.21 9.24 3.19
C VAL A 107 5.86 9.95 3.30
N THR A 108 4.97 9.48 4.17
CA THR A 108 3.70 10.17 4.44
C THR A 108 3.93 11.56 5.02
N GLY A 109 4.98 11.72 5.83
CA GLY A 109 5.45 13.02 6.33
C GLY A 109 5.88 13.96 5.19
N TRP A 110 6.53 13.44 4.14
CA TRP A 110 6.87 14.25 2.96
C TRP A 110 5.61 14.77 2.25
N MET A 111 4.60 13.93 2.08
CA MET A 111 3.33 14.33 1.46
C MET A 111 2.65 15.44 2.26
N LEU A 112 2.65 15.32 3.59
CA LEU A 112 2.08 16.34 4.48
C LEU A 112 2.90 17.65 4.44
N HIS A 113 4.22 17.55 4.38
CA HIS A 113 5.11 18.71 4.21
C HIS A 113 4.84 19.43 2.88
N TYR A 114 4.74 18.69 1.78
CA TYR A 114 4.46 19.26 0.46
C TYR A 114 3.05 19.86 0.36
N PHE A 115 2.07 19.24 1.02
CA PHE A 115 0.75 19.85 1.19
C PHE A 115 0.87 21.20 1.91
N TYR A 116 1.59 21.25 3.03
CA TYR A 116 1.81 22.49 3.77
C TYR A 116 2.53 23.56 2.94
N MET A 117 3.62 23.20 2.25
CA MET A 117 4.37 24.12 1.37
C MET A 117 3.48 24.68 0.25
N THR A 118 2.66 23.82 -0.36
CA THR A 118 1.75 24.22 -1.44
C THR A 118 0.65 25.14 -0.91
N VAL A 119 -0.02 24.74 0.17
CA VAL A 119 -1.08 25.52 0.82
C VAL A 119 -0.56 26.86 1.31
N THR A 120 0.69 26.98 1.75
CA THR A 120 1.26 28.26 2.20
C THR A 120 1.87 29.09 1.08
N GLY A 121 1.95 28.56 -0.15
CA GLY A 121 2.46 29.27 -1.31
C GLY A 121 3.99 29.31 -1.40
N GLN A 122 4.71 28.43 -0.70
CA GLN A 122 6.19 28.40 -0.72
C GLN A 122 6.78 28.06 -2.09
N PHE A 123 6.01 27.43 -2.98
CA PHE A 123 6.42 27.17 -4.35
C PHE A 123 6.17 28.36 -5.30
N GLN A 124 5.40 29.38 -4.89
CA GLN A 124 5.05 30.50 -5.76
C GLN A 124 6.29 31.37 -6.06
N GLY A 125 6.53 31.64 -7.33
CA GLY A 125 7.66 32.46 -7.78
C GLY A 125 8.99 31.72 -7.84
N LEU A 126 9.03 30.41 -7.52
CA LEU A 126 10.18 29.57 -7.81
C LEU A 126 10.18 29.15 -9.29
N ASP A 127 11.37 29.12 -9.88
CA ASP A 127 11.61 28.51 -11.18
C ASP A 127 11.68 26.97 -11.08
N ALA A 128 11.82 26.31 -12.23
CA ALA A 128 11.81 24.85 -12.30
C ALA A 128 12.89 24.19 -11.44
N ASP A 129 14.08 24.81 -11.40
CA ASP A 129 15.22 24.35 -10.60
C ASP A 129 14.98 24.60 -9.11
N GLY A 130 14.42 25.76 -8.74
CA GLY A 130 14.08 26.11 -7.37
C GLY A 130 13.03 25.18 -6.76
N VAL A 131 12.04 24.73 -7.53
CA VAL A 131 11.05 23.73 -7.10
C VAL A 131 11.69 22.34 -6.99
N SER A 132 12.49 21.95 -7.98
CA SER A 132 13.20 20.65 -7.99
C SER A 132 14.15 20.51 -6.80
N GLY A 133 14.83 21.61 -6.44
CA GLY A 133 15.74 21.69 -5.31
C GLY A 133 15.06 21.57 -3.94
N GLN A 134 13.74 21.80 -3.84
CA GLN A 134 13.02 21.65 -2.56
C GLN A 134 12.99 20.21 -2.07
N PHE A 135 12.89 19.24 -2.98
CA PHE A 135 12.90 17.82 -2.60
C PHE A 135 14.24 17.44 -1.98
N THR A 136 15.34 17.73 -2.67
CA THR A 136 16.70 17.49 -2.19
C THR A 136 16.97 18.25 -0.88
N THR A 137 16.50 19.50 -0.79
CA THR A 137 16.62 20.31 0.44
C THR A 137 15.90 19.66 1.61
N MET A 138 14.67 19.17 1.42
CA MET A 138 13.93 18.45 2.46
C MET A 138 14.69 17.19 2.90
N LEU A 139 15.17 16.37 1.95
CA LEU A 139 15.91 15.14 2.25
C LEU A 139 17.21 15.41 3.03
N SER A 140 17.86 16.55 2.77
CA SER A 140 19.07 16.96 3.49
C SER A 140 18.81 17.47 4.91
N LYS A 141 17.56 17.77 5.29
CA LYS A 141 17.19 18.40 6.58
C LYS A 141 16.55 17.39 7.54
N PRO A 142 17.33 16.76 8.44
CA PRO A 142 16.82 15.73 9.36
C PRO A 142 15.72 16.24 10.28
N LEU A 143 15.79 17.49 10.74
CA LEU A 143 14.77 18.07 11.62
C LEU A 143 13.43 18.24 10.90
N THR A 144 13.44 18.68 9.64
CA THR A 144 12.21 18.84 8.85
C THR A 144 11.55 17.49 8.60
N MET A 145 12.32 16.50 8.12
CA MET A 145 11.81 15.15 7.89
C MET A 145 11.31 14.50 9.19
N GLY A 146 12.10 14.57 10.26
CA GLY A 146 11.77 14.01 11.57
C GLY A 146 10.52 14.65 12.18
N PHE A 147 10.37 15.97 12.07
CA PHE A 147 9.18 16.67 12.54
C PHE A 147 7.90 16.16 11.86
N TRP A 148 7.88 16.12 10.53
CA TRP A 148 6.68 15.68 9.80
C TRP A 148 6.40 14.19 10.00
N MET A 149 7.43 13.35 10.11
CA MET A 149 7.27 11.94 10.51
C MET A 149 6.60 11.83 11.88
N VAL A 150 7.10 12.56 12.89
CA VAL A 150 6.53 12.53 14.25
C VAL A 150 5.08 13.02 14.25
N VAL A 151 4.76 14.09 13.49
CA VAL A 151 3.38 14.57 13.33
C VAL A 151 2.47 13.46 12.79
N VAL A 152 2.91 12.75 11.76
CA VAL A 152 2.16 11.63 11.16
C VAL A 152 1.97 10.49 12.17
N VAL A 153 3.03 10.07 12.87
CA VAL A 153 2.92 8.98 13.85
C VAL A 153 2.00 9.38 15.01
N CYS A 154 2.15 10.58 15.56
CA CYS A 154 1.29 11.11 16.61
C CYS A 154 -0.18 11.15 16.18
N ALA A 155 -0.46 11.65 14.97
CA ALA A 155 -1.82 11.69 14.43
C ALA A 155 -2.41 10.28 14.27
N GLY A 156 -1.63 9.35 13.70
CA GLY A 156 -2.07 7.98 13.47
C GLY A 156 -2.36 7.23 14.77
N VAL A 157 -1.43 7.27 15.72
CA VAL A 157 -1.61 6.64 17.04
C VAL A 157 -2.76 7.28 17.80
N PHE A 158 -2.93 8.60 17.73
CA PHE A 158 -4.06 9.28 18.35
C PHE A 158 -5.39 8.76 17.81
N VAL A 159 -5.54 8.60 16.50
CA VAL A 159 -6.75 8.03 15.90
C VAL A 159 -6.99 6.60 16.40
N CYS A 160 -5.98 5.72 16.36
CA CYS A 160 -6.12 4.33 16.82
C CYS A 160 -6.35 4.22 18.34
N SER A 161 -5.90 5.19 19.15
CA SER A 161 -6.13 5.23 20.59
C SER A 161 -7.60 5.44 20.97
N ARG A 162 -8.40 6.02 20.05
CA ARG A 162 -9.84 6.24 20.22
C ARG A 162 -10.69 4.99 19.94
N GLY A 163 -10.07 3.85 19.67
CA GLY A 163 -10.73 2.58 19.40
C GLY A 163 -11.17 2.40 17.95
N LEU A 164 -11.70 1.21 17.64
CA LEU A 164 -12.02 0.80 16.28
C LEU A 164 -13.14 1.66 15.69
N GLN A 165 -14.23 1.84 16.43
CA GLN A 165 -15.42 2.50 15.89
C GLN A 165 -15.36 4.03 15.95
N ASN A 166 -14.88 4.59 17.07
CA ASN A 166 -14.89 6.03 17.32
C ASN A 166 -13.65 6.74 16.77
N GLY A 167 -12.55 6.02 16.59
CA GLY A 167 -11.34 6.48 15.92
C GLY A 167 -11.26 5.99 14.48
N LEU A 168 -10.77 4.75 14.33
CA LEU A 168 -10.33 4.20 13.05
C LEU A 168 -11.41 4.23 11.97
N GLU A 169 -12.58 3.66 12.24
CA GLU A 169 -13.68 3.57 11.27
C GLU A 169 -14.23 4.94 10.89
N LYS A 170 -14.42 5.84 11.87
CA LYS A 170 -14.98 7.18 11.62
C LYS A 170 -14.04 8.03 10.79
N VAL A 171 -12.75 8.08 11.16
CA VAL A 171 -11.74 8.89 10.45
C VAL A 171 -11.52 8.34 9.04
N THR A 172 -11.36 7.03 8.90
CA THR A 172 -11.09 6.41 7.59
C THR A 172 -12.26 6.58 6.62
N LYS A 173 -13.52 6.50 7.09
CA LYS A 173 -14.68 6.78 6.24
C LYS A 173 -14.62 8.17 5.63
N VAL A 174 -14.43 9.19 6.48
CA VAL A 174 -14.38 10.59 6.02
C VAL A 174 -13.22 10.78 5.05
N MET A 175 -12.03 10.30 5.44
CA MET A 175 -10.81 10.46 4.65
C MET A 175 -10.89 9.78 3.28
N MET A 176 -11.37 8.53 3.22
CA MET A 176 -11.51 7.79 1.96
C MET A 176 -12.59 8.40 1.07
N THR A 177 -13.71 8.86 1.63
CA THR A 177 -14.73 9.57 0.84
C THR A 177 -14.17 10.87 0.27
N SER A 178 -13.46 11.67 1.08
CA SER A 178 -12.81 12.89 0.60
C SER A 178 -11.77 12.61 -0.49
N LEU A 179 -10.93 11.59 -0.30
CA LEU A 179 -9.95 11.15 -1.29
C LEU A 179 -10.60 10.87 -2.64
N LEU A 180 -11.66 10.05 -2.67
CA LEU A 180 -12.32 9.66 -3.92
C LEU A 180 -12.92 10.88 -4.64
N ILE A 181 -13.51 11.82 -3.89
CA ILE A 181 -14.06 13.07 -4.45
C ILE A 181 -12.95 13.92 -5.04
N ILE A 182 -11.86 14.14 -4.30
CA ILE A 182 -10.72 14.95 -4.74
C ILE A 182 -10.10 14.36 -6.01
N MET A 183 -9.96 13.03 -6.06
CA MET A 183 -9.41 12.35 -7.23
C MET A 183 -10.27 12.52 -8.48
N ILE A 184 -11.60 12.46 -8.35
CA ILE A 184 -12.50 12.73 -9.48
C ILE A 184 -12.33 14.18 -9.97
N ILE A 185 -12.26 15.15 -9.05
CA ILE A 185 -12.07 16.57 -9.38
C ILE A 185 -10.76 16.78 -10.15
N LEU A 186 -9.66 16.18 -9.67
CA LEU A 186 -8.35 16.28 -10.32
C LEU A 186 -8.33 15.58 -11.68
N ALA A 187 -8.93 14.41 -11.80
CA ALA A 187 -8.99 13.66 -13.05
C ALA A 187 -9.80 14.41 -14.10
N VAL A 188 -10.94 14.98 -13.73
CA VAL A 188 -11.74 15.83 -14.64
C VAL A 188 -10.93 17.03 -15.11
N ASN A 189 -10.21 17.72 -14.22
CA ASN A 189 -9.34 18.84 -14.61
C ASN A 189 -8.24 18.42 -15.60
N SER A 190 -7.62 17.26 -15.38
CA SER A 190 -6.54 16.75 -16.22
C SER A 190 -6.96 16.51 -17.68
N PHE A 191 -8.25 16.23 -17.93
CA PHE A 191 -8.77 16.00 -19.28
C PHE A 191 -8.88 17.27 -20.14
N PHE A 192 -8.83 18.45 -19.50
CA PHE A 192 -8.86 19.73 -20.20
C PHE A 192 -7.47 20.30 -20.47
N MET A 193 -6.41 19.56 -20.14
CA MET A 193 -5.03 19.98 -20.45
C MET A 193 -4.68 19.68 -21.90
N ASP A 194 -3.79 20.49 -22.50
CA ASP A 194 -3.46 20.40 -23.93
C ASP A 194 -2.88 19.03 -24.33
N GLY A 195 -2.04 18.42 -23.49
CA GLY A 195 -1.45 17.10 -23.71
C GLY A 195 -2.30 15.92 -23.22
N ALA A 196 -3.57 16.15 -22.87
CA ALA A 196 -4.42 15.11 -22.29
C ALA A 196 -4.66 13.95 -23.25
N LYS A 197 -4.85 14.22 -24.54
CA LYS A 197 -5.13 13.18 -25.54
C LYS A 197 -3.96 12.20 -25.66
N GLU A 198 -2.75 12.71 -25.78
CA GLU A 198 -1.52 11.93 -25.90
C GLU A 198 -1.22 11.17 -24.60
N GLY A 199 -1.38 11.83 -23.45
CA GLY A 199 -1.20 11.20 -22.13
C GLY A 199 -2.18 10.06 -21.88
N LEU A 200 -3.46 10.25 -22.22
CA LEU A 200 -4.49 9.20 -22.11
C LEU A 200 -4.25 8.06 -23.10
N ALA A 201 -3.84 8.36 -24.34
CA ALA A 201 -3.50 7.34 -25.32
C ALA A 201 -2.31 6.50 -24.85
N PHE A 202 -1.24 7.15 -24.35
CA PHE A 202 -0.09 6.47 -23.77
C PHE A 202 -0.51 5.53 -22.62
N TYR A 203 -1.39 6.02 -21.75
CA TYR A 203 -1.74 5.36 -20.51
C TYR A 203 -2.79 4.24 -20.66
N LEU A 204 -3.79 4.41 -21.52
CA LEU A 204 -4.96 3.53 -21.60
C LEU A 204 -4.95 2.60 -22.81
N ILE A 205 -4.24 2.95 -23.90
CA ILE A 205 -4.21 2.13 -25.11
C ILE A 205 -3.03 1.15 -25.00
N PRO A 206 -3.29 -0.19 -25.01
CA PRO A 206 -2.22 -1.16 -24.97
C PRO A 206 -1.37 -1.11 -26.25
N ASP A 207 -0.08 -0.84 -26.10
CA ASP A 207 0.90 -0.81 -27.18
C ASP A 207 1.87 -1.99 -27.01
N PHE A 208 1.64 -3.06 -27.78
CA PHE A 208 2.46 -4.26 -27.74
C PHE A 208 3.82 -4.09 -28.44
N GLU A 209 3.97 -3.10 -29.32
CA GLU A 209 5.27 -2.80 -29.93
C GLU A 209 6.17 -2.10 -28.91
N ARG A 210 5.64 -1.11 -28.18
CA ARG A 210 6.34 -0.49 -27.04
C ARG A 210 6.68 -1.53 -25.98
N MET A 211 5.76 -2.44 -25.65
CA MET A 211 6.05 -3.54 -24.73
C MET A 211 7.23 -4.41 -25.19
N LYS A 212 7.33 -4.69 -26.50
CA LYS A 212 8.47 -5.43 -27.07
C LYS A 212 9.77 -4.63 -26.93
N GLN A 213 9.75 -3.33 -27.20
CA GLN A 213 10.91 -2.44 -27.08
C GLN A 213 11.42 -2.33 -25.64
N ILE A 214 10.51 -2.21 -24.66
CA ILE A 214 10.84 -2.13 -23.22
C ILE A 214 11.26 -3.50 -22.67
N GLY A 215 10.76 -4.58 -23.27
CA GLY A 215 10.96 -5.95 -22.85
C GLY A 215 9.68 -6.53 -22.24
N ILE A 216 9.12 -7.53 -22.92
CA ILE A 216 7.88 -8.20 -22.51
C ILE A 216 7.98 -8.73 -21.07
N ALA A 217 9.10 -9.36 -20.74
CA ALA A 217 9.35 -9.89 -19.40
C ALA A 217 9.33 -8.77 -18.35
N LYS A 218 9.93 -7.61 -18.64
CA LYS A 218 9.98 -6.46 -17.73
C LYS A 218 8.58 -5.87 -17.47
N THR A 219 7.77 -5.70 -18.52
CA THR A 219 6.38 -5.24 -18.38
C THR A 219 5.54 -6.20 -17.54
N ILE A 220 5.59 -7.50 -17.84
CA ILE A 220 4.78 -8.51 -17.14
C ILE A 220 5.22 -8.65 -15.67
N THR A 221 6.52 -8.77 -15.42
CA THR A 221 7.06 -8.90 -14.05
C THR A 221 6.83 -7.64 -13.22
N GLY A 222 6.99 -6.45 -13.81
CA GLY A 222 6.67 -5.18 -13.15
C GLY A 222 5.19 -5.08 -12.78
N ALA A 223 4.29 -5.46 -13.69
CA ALA A 223 2.84 -5.43 -13.46
C ALA A 223 2.43 -6.41 -12.35
N MET A 224 3.04 -7.59 -12.33
CA MET A 224 2.84 -8.62 -11.32
C MET A 224 3.33 -8.16 -9.94
N ASN A 225 4.53 -7.58 -9.85
CA ASN A 225 5.08 -7.02 -8.62
C ASN A 225 4.19 -5.88 -8.08
N GLN A 226 3.71 -5.01 -8.97
CA GLN A 226 2.85 -3.90 -8.60
C GLN A 226 1.48 -4.37 -8.08
N ALA A 227 0.86 -5.36 -8.72
CA ALA A 227 -0.40 -5.96 -8.27
C ALA A 227 -0.27 -6.65 -6.89
N PHE A 228 0.91 -7.19 -6.60
CA PHE A 228 1.21 -7.77 -5.30
C PHE A 228 1.39 -6.70 -4.22
N PHE A 229 2.20 -5.67 -4.51
CA PHE A 229 2.51 -4.58 -3.59
C PHE A 229 1.27 -3.78 -3.20
N THR A 230 0.43 -3.42 -4.17
CA THR A 230 -0.73 -2.53 -3.94
C THR A 230 -1.69 -3.10 -2.89
N LEU A 231 -1.88 -4.43 -2.84
CA LEU A 231 -2.82 -5.03 -1.89
C LEU A 231 -2.22 -5.26 -0.49
N SER A 232 -0.92 -4.97 -0.30
CA SER A 232 -0.19 -5.13 0.97
C SER A 232 -0.36 -6.53 1.62
N LEU A 233 -0.31 -7.58 0.80
CA LEU A 233 -0.57 -8.96 1.22
C LEU A 233 0.70 -9.66 1.71
N GLY A 234 0.60 -10.36 2.83
CA GLY A 234 1.64 -11.21 3.40
C GLY A 234 2.03 -10.83 4.83
N ILE A 235 1.78 -9.59 5.26
CA ILE A 235 2.10 -9.10 6.61
C ILE A 235 0.87 -9.05 7.55
N GLY A 236 -0.25 -9.67 7.17
CA GLY A 236 -1.42 -9.80 8.05
C GLY A 236 -2.24 -8.52 8.23
N ALA A 237 -2.01 -7.50 7.41
CA ALA A 237 -2.78 -6.25 7.43
C ALA A 237 -4.25 -6.49 7.05
N MET A 238 -4.54 -7.40 6.11
CA MET A 238 -5.92 -7.77 5.81
C MET A 238 -6.48 -8.75 6.85
N ALA A 239 -5.63 -9.59 7.45
CA ALA A 239 -6.05 -10.48 8.52
C ALA A 239 -6.58 -9.73 9.76
N ILE A 240 -5.95 -8.62 10.19
CA ILE A 240 -6.51 -7.83 11.30
C ILE A 240 -7.89 -7.26 10.94
N LEU A 241 -8.10 -6.77 9.72
CA LEU A 241 -9.39 -6.22 9.31
C LEU A 241 -10.45 -7.32 9.16
N GLY A 242 -10.05 -8.49 8.68
CA GLY A 242 -10.88 -9.69 8.63
C GLY A 242 -11.35 -10.16 10.01
N SER A 243 -10.55 -9.92 11.04
CA SER A 243 -10.92 -10.26 12.43
C SER A 243 -12.07 -9.42 12.98
N TYR A 244 -12.44 -8.30 12.34
CA TYR A 244 -13.50 -7.39 12.80
C TYR A 244 -14.82 -7.53 12.05
N ILE A 245 -14.90 -8.42 11.05
CA ILE A 245 -16.10 -8.63 10.24
C ILE A 245 -16.92 -9.85 10.64
N GLY A 246 -18.23 -9.75 10.41
CA GLY A 246 -19.17 -10.85 10.58
C GLY A 246 -19.22 -11.81 9.38
N LYS A 247 -20.15 -12.75 9.47
CA LYS A 247 -20.31 -13.87 8.53
C LYS A 247 -21.46 -13.66 7.55
N GLU A 248 -21.98 -12.44 7.44
CA GLU A 248 -23.13 -12.09 6.60
C GLU A 248 -22.79 -12.12 5.10
N ARG A 249 -21.51 -11.90 4.76
CA ARG A 249 -21.01 -11.83 3.38
C ARG A 249 -19.81 -12.75 3.15
N SER A 250 -19.72 -13.29 1.95
CA SER A 250 -18.58 -14.10 1.50
C SER A 250 -17.33 -13.24 1.31
N LEU A 251 -16.16 -13.78 1.65
CA LEU A 251 -14.90 -13.04 1.62
C LEU A 251 -14.42 -12.70 0.21
N LEU A 252 -14.69 -13.55 -0.78
CA LEU A 252 -14.34 -13.25 -2.17
C LEU A 252 -15.14 -12.04 -2.69
N GLY A 253 -16.43 -11.98 -2.40
CA GLY A 253 -17.25 -10.81 -2.76
C GLY A 253 -16.76 -9.52 -2.12
N GLU A 254 -16.29 -9.56 -0.87
CA GLU A 254 -15.73 -8.39 -0.21
C GLU A 254 -14.33 -8.02 -0.74
N SER A 255 -13.49 -9.01 -1.01
CA SER A 255 -12.16 -8.81 -1.62
C SER A 255 -12.28 -8.16 -3.01
N VAL A 256 -13.29 -8.54 -3.80
CA VAL A 256 -13.59 -7.89 -5.09
C VAL A 256 -13.98 -6.43 -4.92
N ASN A 257 -14.79 -6.06 -3.93
CA ASN A 257 -15.14 -4.65 -3.70
C ASN A 257 -13.90 -3.81 -3.34
N ILE A 258 -13.01 -4.36 -2.53
CA ILE A 258 -11.75 -3.72 -2.14
C ILE A 258 -10.84 -3.56 -3.36
N ALA A 259 -10.66 -4.62 -4.14
CA ALA A 259 -9.90 -4.60 -5.38
C ALA A 259 -10.43 -3.59 -6.41
N ILE A 260 -11.75 -3.43 -6.53
CA ILE A 260 -12.35 -2.43 -7.41
C ILE A 260 -11.99 -1.01 -6.95
N LEU A 261 -12.06 -0.72 -5.65
CA LEU A 261 -11.68 0.60 -5.12
C LEU A 261 -10.17 0.86 -5.27
N ASP A 262 -9.34 -0.14 -4.96
CA ASP A 262 -7.88 -0.09 -5.16
C ASP A 262 -7.53 0.20 -6.62
N THR A 263 -8.15 -0.56 -7.54
CA THR A 263 -7.99 -0.37 -8.97
C THR A 263 -8.48 1.01 -9.42
N PHE A 264 -9.65 1.45 -8.94
CA PHE A 264 -10.18 2.78 -9.27
C PHE A 264 -9.18 3.86 -8.90
N VAL A 265 -8.61 3.83 -7.69
CA VAL A 265 -7.61 4.81 -7.26
C VAL A 265 -6.34 4.71 -8.10
N ALA A 266 -5.79 3.52 -8.33
CA ALA A 266 -4.59 3.35 -9.17
C ALA A 266 -4.81 3.91 -10.59
N ILE A 267 -5.95 3.56 -11.21
CA ILE A 267 -6.27 4.02 -12.56
C ILE A 267 -6.45 5.54 -12.60
N THR A 268 -7.25 6.09 -11.68
CA THR A 268 -7.52 7.52 -11.62
C THR A 268 -6.26 8.33 -11.29
N SER A 269 -5.32 7.81 -10.49
CA SER A 269 -4.00 8.45 -10.32
C SER A 269 -3.21 8.55 -11.62
N GLY A 270 -3.23 7.50 -12.46
CA GLY A 270 -2.66 7.56 -13.80
C GLY A 270 -3.37 8.60 -14.68
N LEU A 271 -4.70 8.65 -14.63
CA LEU A 271 -5.50 9.65 -15.35
C LEU A 271 -5.14 11.08 -14.96
N ILE A 272 -4.75 11.33 -13.70
CA ILE A 272 -4.31 12.65 -13.25
C ILE A 272 -2.87 12.96 -13.75
N ILE A 273 -1.97 11.98 -13.67
CA ILE A 273 -0.53 12.19 -13.86
C ILE A 273 -0.12 12.24 -15.33
N PHE A 274 -0.60 11.32 -16.17
CA PHE A 274 -0.11 11.22 -17.55
C PHE A 274 -0.51 12.44 -18.42
N PRO A 275 -1.75 12.94 -18.41
CA PRO A 275 -2.11 14.20 -19.08
C PRO A 275 -1.22 15.38 -18.69
N ALA A 276 -0.94 15.50 -17.39
CA ALA A 276 -0.07 16.55 -16.87
C ALA A 276 1.36 16.37 -17.41
N CYS A 277 1.91 15.16 -17.40
CA CYS A 277 3.26 14.89 -17.92
C CYS A 277 3.39 15.28 -19.40
N PHE A 278 2.41 14.93 -20.22
CA PHE A 278 2.44 15.21 -21.66
C PHE A 278 2.26 16.71 -21.97
N THR A 279 1.38 17.39 -21.24
CA THR A 279 1.18 18.85 -21.37
C THR A 279 2.46 19.65 -21.09
N PHE A 280 3.24 19.20 -20.10
CA PHE A 280 4.45 19.91 -19.65
C PHE A 280 5.76 19.26 -20.12
N HIS A 281 5.68 18.32 -21.08
CA HIS A 281 6.83 17.63 -21.67
C HIS A 281 7.78 16.98 -20.66
N VAL A 282 7.18 16.34 -19.66
CA VAL A 282 7.87 15.65 -18.58
C VAL A 282 8.03 14.18 -18.94
N ASP A 283 9.21 13.64 -18.71
CA ASP A 283 9.45 12.21 -18.80
C ASP A 283 8.67 11.44 -17.72
N GLN A 284 7.62 10.75 -18.16
CA GLN A 284 6.76 9.89 -17.35
C GLN A 284 7.45 8.63 -16.81
N THR A 285 8.72 8.40 -17.18
CA THR A 285 9.55 7.27 -16.71
C THR A 285 10.51 7.65 -15.59
N SER A 286 10.49 8.91 -15.14
CA SER A 286 11.41 9.49 -14.13
C SER A 286 11.38 8.82 -12.74
N GLY A 287 10.48 7.88 -12.49
CA GLY A 287 10.43 7.12 -11.24
C GLY A 287 9.95 7.94 -10.05
N PRO A 288 10.51 7.73 -8.84
CA PRO A 288 10.05 8.38 -7.59
C PRO A 288 10.05 9.92 -7.62
N SER A 289 10.95 10.56 -8.37
CA SER A 289 11.06 12.02 -8.48
C SER A 289 9.85 12.67 -9.17
N LEU A 290 9.11 11.92 -9.99
CA LEU A 290 7.99 12.43 -10.80
C LEU A 290 6.99 13.25 -9.97
N ILE A 291 6.68 12.78 -8.76
CA ILE A 291 5.66 13.42 -7.93
C ILE A 291 6.18 14.62 -7.13
N PHE A 292 7.40 14.54 -6.59
CA PHE A 292 7.91 15.55 -5.66
C PHE A 292 8.72 16.65 -6.34
N ILE A 293 9.11 16.43 -7.58
CA ILE A 293 9.85 17.41 -8.39
C ILE A 293 8.94 17.91 -9.51
N THR A 294 8.37 17.00 -10.28
CA THR A 294 7.72 17.42 -11.51
C THR A 294 6.32 17.98 -11.32
N LEU A 295 5.46 17.33 -10.54
CA LEU A 295 4.08 17.80 -10.37
C LEU A 295 3.97 19.18 -9.70
N PRO A 296 4.76 19.53 -8.66
CA PRO A 296 4.81 20.90 -8.13
C PRO A 296 5.14 21.95 -9.20
N ASN A 297 6.07 21.61 -10.11
CA ASN A 297 6.41 22.48 -11.23
C ASN A 297 5.24 22.70 -12.18
N ILE A 298 4.49 21.65 -12.48
CA ILE A 298 3.27 21.73 -13.28
C ILE A 298 2.25 22.64 -12.63
N PHE A 299 2.02 22.50 -11.32
CA PHE A 299 1.06 23.33 -10.60
C PHE A 299 1.42 24.82 -10.68
N ASN A 300 2.70 25.18 -10.67
CA ASN A 300 3.12 26.58 -10.81
C ASN A 300 2.79 27.20 -12.19
N HIS A 301 2.57 26.37 -13.22
CA HIS A 301 2.31 26.84 -14.59
C HIS A 301 0.84 26.77 -15.00
N ILE A 302 -0.06 26.29 -14.13
CA ILE A 302 -1.50 26.26 -14.41
C ILE A 302 -2.29 27.29 -13.59
N PRO A 303 -3.38 27.85 -14.13
CA PRO A 303 -4.30 28.69 -13.35
C PRO A 303 -4.79 27.96 -12.10
N LEU A 304 -4.84 28.68 -10.98
CA LEU A 304 -5.19 28.12 -9.67
C LEU A 304 -4.24 26.98 -9.20
N GLY A 305 -2.99 26.98 -9.67
CA GLY A 305 -1.96 26.01 -9.30
C GLY A 305 -1.90 25.61 -7.82
N ARG A 306 -1.95 26.60 -6.93
CA ARG A 306 -1.97 26.39 -5.48
C ARG A 306 -3.15 25.53 -5.03
N LEU A 307 -4.35 25.72 -5.59
CA LEU A 307 -5.53 24.90 -5.29
C LEU A 307 -5.31 23.46 -5.76
N TRP A 308 -4.91 23.29 -7.03
CA TRP A 308 -4.72 21.96 -7.63
C TRP A 308 -3.62 21.16 -6.93
N GLY A 309 -2.48 21.79 -6.64
CA GLY A 309 -1.39 21.15 -5.91
C GLY A 309 -1.76 20.84 -4.46
N SER A 310 -2.54 21.71 -3.80
CA SER A 310 -3.03 21.42 -2.45
C SER A 310 -3.96 20.21 -2.44
N LEU A 311 -4.91 20.14 -3.38
CA LEU A 311 -5.78 18.98 -3.54
C LEU A 311 -4.98 17.71 -3.85
N PHE A 312 -3.97 17.82 -4.71
CA PHE A 312 -3.09 16.73 -5.10
C PHE A 312 -2.36 16.12 -3.90
N PHE A 313 -1.59 16.93 -3.16
CA PHE A 313 -0.88 16.44 -1.99
C PHE A 313 -1.81 16.03 -0.85
N LEU A 314 -3.00 16.60 -0.75
CA LEU A 314 -4.01 16.20 0.25
C LEU A 314 -4.54 14.79 -0.02
N PHE A 315 -4.91 14.43 -1.26
CA PHE A 315 -5.39 13.07 -1.53
C PHE A 315 -4.25 12.06 -1.40
N MET A 316 -3.03 12.42 -1.78
CA MET A 316 -1.86 11.57 -1.57
C MET A 316 -1.63 11.29 -0.09
N PHE A 317 -1.66 12.34 0.73
CA PHE A 317 -1.57 12.22 2.18
C PHE A 317 -2.70 11.34 2.73
N PHE A 318 -3.94 11.52 2.28
CA PHE A 318 -5.07 10.68 2.69
C PHE A 318 -4.87 9.20 2.32
N ALA A 319 -4.37 8.91 1.11
CA ALA A 319 -4.09 7.54 0.67
C ALA A 319 -3.02 6.89 1.55
N ALA A 320 -1.92 7.59 1.79
CA ALA A 320 -0.83 7.09 2.61
C ALA A 320 -1.28 6.93 4.08
N PHE A 321 -1.97 7.93 4.62
CA PHE A 321 -2.38 7.93 6.01
C PHE A 321 -3.43 6.85 6.31
N SER A 322 -4.30 6.48 5.36
CA SER A 322 -5.23 5.34 5.57
C SER A 322 -4.50 4.02 5.76
N THR A 323 -3.42 3.79 5.02
CA THR A 323 -2.60 2.59 5.20
C THR A 323 -1.95 2.58 6.58
N ILE A 324 -1.40 3.72 7.03
CA ILE A 324 -0.82 3.86 8.38
C ILE A 324 -1.86 3.51 9.45
N LEU A 325 -3.08 4.04 9.35
CA LEU A 325 -4.13 3.77 10.32
C LEU A 325 -4.48 2.28 10.43
N ALA A 326 -4.56 1.56 9.31
CA ALA A 326 -4.84 0.13 9.29
C ALA A 326 -3.67 -0.70 9.87
N VAL A 327 -2.43 -0.37 9.52
CA VAL A 327 -1.24 -1.10 10.00
C VAL A 327 -0.97 -0.78 11.49
N PHE A 328 -1.18 0.45 11.93
CA PHE A 328 -1.11 0.79 13.36
C PHE A 328 -2.14 0.02 14.18
N GLU A 329 -3.37 -0.13 13.68
CA GLU A 329 -4.37 -0.98 14.34
C GLU A 329 -3.88 -2.43 14.47
N ASN A 330 -3.21 -2.97 13.44
CA ASN A 330 -2.58 -4.28 13.52
C ASN A 330 -1.54 -4.36 14.64
N ILE A 331 -0.58 -3.44 14.65
CA ILE A 331 0.52 -3.39 15.63
C ILE A 331 -0.03 -3.24 17.05
N ILE A 332 -0.97 -2.32 17.26
CA ILE A 332 -1.59 -2.04 18.56
C ILE A 332 -2.35 -3.27 19.06
N SER A 333 -3.12 -3.92 18.19
CA SER A 333 -3.90 -5.13 18.53
C SER A 333 -3.00 -6.30 18.87
N CYS A 334 -1.92 -6.50 18.11
CA CYS A 334 -0.89 -7.49 18.41
C CYS A 334 -0.24 -7.20 19.78
N GLY A 335 0.13 -5.95 20.06
CA GLY A 335 0.71 -5.54 21.34
C GLY A 335 -0.20 -5.81 22.53
N MET A 336 -1.51 -5.52 22.39
CA MET A 336 -2.51 -5.82 23.40
C MET A 336 -2.65 -7.33 23.66
N GLU A 337 -2.74 -8.15 22.61
CA GLU A 337 -2.91 -9.60 22.74
C GLU A 337 -1.64 -10.33 23.20
N LEU A 338 -0.45 -9.78 22.95
CA LEU A 338 0.82 -10.32 23.40
C LEU A 338 1.09 -10.03 24.88
N THR A 339 0.77 -8.82 25.34
CA THR A 339 1.15 -8.34 26.67
C THR A 339 -0.01 -8.31 27.67
N GLY A 340 -1.26 -8.40 27.20
CA GLY A 340 -2.45 -8.21 28.02
C GLY A 340 -2.69 -6.77 28.47
N CYS A 341 -1.94 -5.79 27.94
CA CYS A 341 -2.10 -4.39 28.31
C CYS A 341 -3.33 -3.73 27.66
N SER A 342 -3.75 -2.58 28.20
CA SER A 342 -4.85 -1.80 27.63
C SER A 342 -4.47 -1.15 26.29
N ARG A 343 -5.47 -0.80 25.47
CA ARG A 343 -5.27 -0.11 24.18
C ARG A 343 -4.43 1.15 24.33
N GLN A 344 -4.65 1.96 25.36
CA GLN A 344 -3.91 3.20 25.59
C GLN A 344 -2.44 2.95 25.91
N LYS A 345 -2.15 1.91 26.71
CA LYS A 345 -0.76 1.51 27.02
C LYS A 345 -0.07 0.99 25.75
N SER A 346 -0.73 0.13 24.98
CA SER A 346 -0.23 -0.35 23.69
C SER A 346 0.05 0.83 22.73
N CYS A 347 -0.87 1.78 22.62
CA CYS A 347 -0.68 3.00 21.82
C CYS A 347 0.53 3.83 22.29
N ALA A 348 0.68 4.06 23.59
CA ALA A 348 1.79 4.85 24.13
C ALA A 348 3.16 4.20 23.88
N VAL A 349 3.26 2.88 24.05
CA VAL A 349 4.48 2.12 23.75
C VAL A 349 4.79 2.18 22.25
N ASN A 350 3.80 1.91 21.41
CA ASN A 350 3.98 1.90 19.95
C ASN A 350 4.26 3.30 19.38
N LEU A 351 3.76 4.37 20.01
CA LEU A 351 4.13 5.74 19.65
C LEU A 351 5.64 5.95 19.73
N VAL A 352 6.24 5.59 20.87
CA VAL A 352 7.69 5.73 21.09
C VAL A 352 8.46 4.79 20.18
N LEU A 353 8.05 3.52 20.09
CA LEU A 353 8.74 2.52 19.27
C LEU A 353 8.75 2.92 17.79
N ILE A 354 7.61 3.31 17.21
CA ILE A 354 7.54 3.66 15.80
C ILE A 354 8.36 4.92 15.51
N ILE A 355 8.30 5.95 16.37
CA ILE A 355 9.15 7.14 16.20
C ILE A 355 10.62 6.76 16.17
N VAL A 356 11.09 5.97 17.14
CA VAL A 356 12.50 5.57 17.24
C VAL A 356 12.91 4.70 16.06
N LEU A 357 12.07 3.73 15.68
CA LEU A 357 12.33 2.82 14.56
C LEU A 357 12.27 3.52 13.20
N SER A 358 11.55 4.63 13.05
CA SER A 358 11.53 5.42 11.80
C SER A 358 12.73 6.37 11.66
N LEU A 359 13.49 6.65 12.72
CA LEU A 359 14.67 7.53 12.65
C LEU A 359 15.75 7.08 11.66
N PRO A 360 16.09 5.79 11.52
CA PRO A 360 17.02 5.32 10.49
C PRO A 360 16.65 5.77 9.07
N CYS A 361 15.37 5.70 8.71
CA CYS A 361 14.88 6.18 7.42
C CYS A 361 15.11 7.70 7.25
N VAL A 362 14.77 8.49 8.28
CA VAL A 362 15.00 9.95 8.29
C VAL A 362 16.48 10.30 8.16
N LEU A 363 17.34 9.61 8.92
CA LEU A 363 18.77 9.90 8.97
C LEU A 363 19.52 9.36 7.75
N GLY A 364 19.01 8.29 7.13
CA GLY A 364 19.62 7.63 5.96
C GLY A 364 19.78 8.52 4.74
N TYR A 365 18.97 9.57 4.61
CA TYR A 365 19.07 10.56 3.53
C TYR A 365 20.08 11.68 3.79
N ASN A 366 20.59 11.81 5.02
CA ASN A 366 21.42 12.93 5.45
C ASN A 366 22.62 12.47 6.28
N VAL A 367 22.47 12.35 7.60
CA VAL A 367 23.57 12.11 8.55
C VAL A 367 24.12 10.68 8.45
N TRP A 368 23.26 9.70 8.13
CA TRP A 368 23.62 8.29 7.96
C TRP A 368 23.72 7.87 6.49
N ASN A 369 23.97 8.83 5.59
CA ASN A 369 24.20 8.52 4.19
C ASN A 369 25.45 7.64 4.04
N TRP A 370 25.23 6.35 3.81
CA TRP A 370 26.27 5.35 3.71
C TRP A 370 26.24 4.68 2.34
N LYS A 371 27.39 4.66 1.65
CA LYS A 371 27.52 4.08 0.31
C LYS A 371 27.11 2.61 0.23
N GLY A 372 27.16 1.85 1.34
CA GLY A 372 26.71 0.46 1.36
C GLY A 372 25.23 0.27 1.03
N PHE A 373 24.41 1.31 1.15
CA PHE A 373 23.01 1.28 0.70
C PHE A 373 22.84 1.33 -0.81
N SER A 374 23.90 1.59 -1.60
CA SER A 374 23.81 1.66 -3.06
C SER A 374 23.27 0.37 -3.68
N ILE A 375 23.60 -0.79 -3.10
CA ILE A 375 23.09 -2.09 -3.54
C ILE A 375 21.56 -2.20 -3.39
N PHE A 376 20.98 -1.42 -2.47
CA PHE A 376 19.54 -1.38 -2.21
C PHE A 376 18.83 -0.22 -2.89
N GLY A 377 19.53 0.76 -3.47
CA GLY A 377 18.90 1.94 -4.09
C GLY A 377 19.50 3.27 -3.63
N GLY A 378 20.37 3.25 -2.61
CA GLY A 378 21.15 4.40 -2.16
C GLY A 378 20.74 4.97 -0.81
N SER A 379 19.65 4.50 -0.20
CA SER A 379 19.20 4.96 1.11
C SER A 379 18.71 3.83 2.03
N VAL A 380 18.56 4.15 3.32
CA VAL A 380 17.95 3.25 4.31
C VAL A 380 16.51 2.90 3.92
N LEU A 381 15.77 3.87 3.37
CA LEU A 381 14.41 3.63 2.88
C LEU A 381 14.38 2.51 1.84
N ASP A 382 15.33 2.50 0.91
CA ASP A 382 15.31 1.50 -0.17
C ASP A 382 15.64 0.09 0.35
N LEU A 383 16.47 -0.01 1.40
CA LEU A 383 16.68 -1.26 2.13
C LEU A 383 15.39 -1.71 2.83
N GLU A 384 14.72 -0.81 3.56
CA GLU A 384 13.48 -1.11 4.26
C GLU A 384 12.36 -1.52 3.28
N ASP A 385 12.20 -0.80 2.17
CA ASP A 385 11.26 -1.16 1.09
C ASP A 385 11.64 -2.51 0.49
N PHE A 386 12.91 -2.78 0.20
CA PHE A 386 13.34 -4.08 -0.32
C PHE A 386 12.97 -5.23 0.64
N LEU A 387 13.24 -5.09 1.93
CA LEU A 387 12.87 -6.11 2.92
C LEU A 387 11.36 -6.37 2.87
N VAL A 388 10.53 -5.33 2.89
CA VAL A 388 9.08 -5.50 2.92
C VAL A 388 8.54 -6.00 1.58
N SER A 389 8.82 -5.28 0.50
CA SER A 389 8.29 -5.49 -0.85
C SER A 389 8.77 -6.80 -1.48
N ASN A 390 10.04 -7.16 -1.30
CA ASN A 390 10.64 -8.29 -2.00
C ASN A 390 10.78 -9.54 -1.12
N LEU A 391 10.78 -9.42 0.22
CA LEU A 391 10.87 -10.57 1.13
C LEU A 391 9.56 -10.84 1.88
N PHE A 392 9.15 -9.93 2.76
CA PHE A 392 8.08 -10.21 3.73
C PHE A 392 6.71 -10.39 3.06
N LEU A 393 6.36 -9.51 2.11
CA LEU A 393 5.07 -9.60 1.43
C LEU A 393 4.98 -10.91 0.59
N PRO A 394 5.91 -11.25 -0.32
CA PRO A 394 5.86 -12.49 -1.10
C PRO A 394 5.90 -13.76 -0.22
N LEU A 395 6.86 -13.85 0.70
CA LEU A 395 7.00 -15.03 1.54
C LEU A 395 5.83 -15.19 2.51
N GLY A 396 5.32 -14.10 3.07
CA GLY A 396 4.17 -14.15 3.96
C GLY A 396 2.90 -14.59 3.23
N SER A 397 2.70 -14.15 2.00
CA SER A 397 1.59 -14.64 1.18
C SER A 397 1.74 -16.11 0.80
N LEU A 398 2.96 -16.57 0.55
CA LEU A 398 3.23 -18.01 0.37
C LEU A 398 2.86 -18.80 1.63
N VAL A 399 3.14 -18.27 2.83
CA VAL A 399 2.72 -18.90 4.09
C VAL A 399 1.19 -18.94 4.20
N TYR A 400 0.47 -17.86 3.91
CA TYR A 400 -1.00 -17.88 3.88
C TYR A 400 -1.56 -18.90 2.88
N LEU A 401 -0.98 -18.97 1.68
CA LEU A 401 -1.34 -19.94 0.65
C LEU A 401 -1.17 -21.37 1.14
N LEU A 402 0.01 -21.70 1.66
CA LEU A 402 0.32 -23.04 2.17
C LEU A 402 -0.55 -23.38 3.40
N PHE A 403 -0.76 -22.43 4.30
CA PHE A 403 -1.59 -22.63 5.48
C PHE A 403 -3.05 -22.93 5.10
N CYS A 404 -3.61 -22.20 4.15
CA CYS A 404 -5.01 -22.35 3.73
C CYS A 404 -5.24 -23.54 2.78
N THR A 405 -4.23 -23.99 2.03
CA THR A 405 -4.41 -25.06 1.02
C THR A 405 -3.84 -26.42 1.43
N SER A 406 -2.75 -26.44 2.19
CA SER A 406 -2.02 -27.67 2.53
C SER A 406 -2.74 -28.50 3.60
N ARG A 407 -2.58 -29.83 3.54
CA ARG A 407 -3.01 -30.74 4.61
C ARG A 407 -2.29 -30.49 5.93
N TYR A 408 -1.07 -29.94 5.84
CA TYR A 408 -0.22 -29.60 6.97
C TYR A 408 -0.52 -28.21 7.56
N GLY A 409 -1.48 -27.47 7.01
CA GLY A 409 -1.98 -26.22 7.58
C GLY A 409 -3.43 -26.34 8.06
N TRP A 410 -4.14 -25.22 8.04
CA TRP A 410 -5.59 -25.13 8.29
C TRP A 410 -6.39 -25.92 7.25
N GLY A 411 -5.93 -25.90 6.00
CA GLY A 411 -6.38 -26.78 4.92
C GLY A 411 -7.62 -26.30 4.16
N TRP A 412 -7.69 -26.74 2.90
CA TRP A 412 -8.63 -26.22 1.89
C TRP A 412 -10.09 -26.21 2.31
N LYS A 413 -10.55 -27.25 3.01
CA LYS A 413 -11.95 -27.37 3.44
C LYS A 413 -12.32 -26.28 4.45
N ASN A 414 -11.48 -26.07 5.46
CA ASN A 414 -11.74 -25.06 6.50
C ASN A 414 -11.69 -23.65 5.91
N TYR A 415 -10.66 -23.39 5.09
CA TYR A 415 -10.54 -22.13 4.35
C TYR A 415 -11.77 -21.85 3.49
N THR A 416 -12.19 -22.79 2.63
CA THR A 416 -13.33 -22.56 1.73
C THR A 416 -14.66 -22.48 2.47
N THR A 417 -14.86 -23.25 3.54
CA THR A 417 -16.03 -23.10 4.42
C THR A 417 -16.10 -21.70 5.00
N GLU A 418 -14.99 -21.20 5.55
CA GLU A 418 -14.95 -19.85 6.11
C GLU A 418 -15.16 -18.80 5.01
N ALA A 419 -14.38 -18.83 3.93
CA ALA A 419 -14.43 -17.84 2.85
C ALA A 419 -15.80 -17.77 2.17
N ASN A 420 -16.50 -18.89 2.06
CA ASN A 420 -17.81 -18.99 1.40
C ASN A 420 -19.00 -18.78 2.32
N THR A 421 -18.78 -18.55 3.62
CA THR A 421 -19.87 -18.23 4.55
C THR A 421 -20.45 -16.85 4.23
N GLY A 422 -21.78 -16.75 4.17
CA GLY A 422 -22.50 -15.52 3.84
C GLY A 422 -22.95 -15.40 2.39
N LYS A 423 -23.52 -14.24 2.04
CA LYS A 423 -24.00 -13.93 0.68
C LYS A 423 -22.88 -13.30 -0.17
N GLY A 424 -22.80 -13.66 -1.46
CA GLY A 424 -21.88 -13.06 -2.45
C GLY A 424 -21.09 -14.10 -3.26
N LEU A 425 -20.02 -13.63 -3.91
CA LEU A 425 -19.13 -14.47 -4.72
C LEU A 425 -18.39 -15.49 -3.83
N LYS A 426 -18.30 -16.73 -4.31
CA LYS A 426 -17.73 -17.86 -3.56
C LYS A 426 -16.53 -18.45 -4.29
N ILE A 427 -15.52 -18.84 -3.52
CA ILE A 427 -14.41 -19.68 -3.98
C ILE A 427 -14.98 -21.03 -4.44
N LYS A 428 -14.66 -21.41 -5.68
CA LYS A 428 -15.17 -22.64 -6.30
C LYS A 428 -14.14 -23.76 -6.22
N ASN A 429 -14.60 -25.01 -6.22
CA ASN A 429 -13.72 -26.17 -6.11
C ASN A 429 -12.76 -26.30 -7.31
N TRP A 430 -13.15 -25.87 -8.51
CA TRP A 430 -12.27 -25.89 -9.68
C TRP A 430 -11.05 -24.97 -9.51
N MET A 431 -11.14 -23.91 -8.68
CA MET A 431 -10.03 -23.01 -8.40
C MET A 431 -8.94 -23.67 -7.55
N ARG A 432 -9.22 -24.80 -6.90
CA ARG A 432 -8.28 -25.48 -5.99
C ARG A 432 -6.97 -25.83 -6.68
N GLY A 433 -7.02 -26.38 -7.89
CA GLY A 433 -5.81 -26.79 -8.63
C GLY A 433 -4.88 -25.60 -8.87
N TYR A 434 -5.44 -24.49 -9.36
CA TYR A 434 -4.70 -23.25 -9.56
C TYR A 434 -4.14 -22.69 -8.24
N ILE A 435 -4.99 -22.51 -7.21
CA ILE A 435 -4.60 -21.87 -5.94
C ILE A 435 -3.59 -22.73 -5.15
N THR A 436 -3.65 -24.06 -5.26
CA THR A 436 -2.78 -24.97 -4.50
C THR A 436 -1.42 -25.17 -5.18
N TYR A 437 -1.37 -25.13 -6.51
CA TYR A 437 -0.15 -25.51 -7.26
C TYR A 437 0.42 -24.38 -8.11
N ILE A 438 -0.40 -23.64 -8.83
CA ILE A 438 0.08 -22.62 -9.78
C ILE A 438 0.40 -21.32 -9.04
N LEU A 439 -0.51 -20.85 -8.20
CA LEU A 439 -0.34 -19.58 -7.48
C LEU A 439 0.91 -19.54 -6.57
N PRO A 440 1.26 -20.61 -5.81
CA PRO A 440 2.51 -20.65 -5.06
C PRO A 440 3.76 -20.57 -5.95
N LEU A 441 3.73 -21.17 -7.15
CA LEU A 441 4.84 -21.08 -8.10
C LEU A 441 4.99 -19.65 -8.64
N ILE A 442 3.89 -18.96 -8.89
CA ILE A 442 3.91 -17.53 -9.28
C ILE A 442 4.51 -16.70 -8.15
N VAL A 443 4.11 -16.91 -6.90
CA VAL A 443 4.66 -16.18 -5.74
C VAL A 443 6.15 -16.48 -5.53
N LEU A 444 6.58 -17.73 -5.68
CA LEU A 444 7.99 -18.11 -5.64
C LEU A 444 8.79 -17.48 -6.78
N PHE A 445 8.21 -17.39 -7.97
CA PHE A 445 8.81 -16.70 -9.10
C PHE A 445 8.95 -15.20 -8.82
N ILE A 446 7.93 -14.52 -8.30
CA ILE A 446 7.99 -13.11 -7.87
C ILE A 446 9.13 -12.90 -6.87
N PHE A 447 9.18 -13.75 -5.84
CA PHE A 447 10.22 -13.70 -4.83
C PHE A 447 11.61 -13.87 -5.45
N GLY A 448 11.84 -14.96 -6.19
CA GLY A 448 13.13 -15.26 -6.80
C GLY A 448 13.56 -14.21 -7.83
N PHE A 449 12.63 -13.77 -8.68
CA PHE A 449 12.88 -12.70 -9.66
C PHE A 449 13.18 -11.37 -8.96
N GLY A 450 12.47 -11.03 -7.89
CA GLY A 450 12.74 -9.82 -7.11
C GLY A 450 14.13 -9.80 -6.49
N ILE A 451 14.66 -10.94 -6.06
CA ILE A 451 16.06 -11.08 -5.60
C ILE A 451 17.03 -10.97 -6.78
N TYR A 452 16.75 -11.69 -7.85
CA TYR A 452 17.60 -11.69 -9.05
C TYR A 452 17.75 -10.28 -9.61
N ASP A 453 16.63 -9.60 -9.84
CA ASP A 453 16.57 -8.25 -10.40
C ASP A 453 17.35 -7.25 -9.55
N LYS A 454 17.26 -7.38 -8.21
CA LYS A 454 17.93 -6.46 -7.31
C LYS A 454 19.45 -6.59 -7.32
N PHE A 455 19.96 -7.82 -7.30
CA PHE A 455 21.38 -8.09 -7.07
C PHE A 455 22.19 -8.49 -8.31
N PHE A 456 21.53 -8.81 -9.43
CA PHE A 456 22.21 -9.38 -10.60
C PHE A 456 21.90 -8.65 -11.92
N THR A 457 20.93 -7.72 -11.94
CA THR A 457 20.56 -6.97 -13.16
C THR A 457 21.02 -5.50 -13.13
N ASN A 458 21.53 -5.01 -11.99
CA ASN A 458 22.03 -3.63 -11.82
C ASN A 458 23.55 -3.54 -11.87
#